data_AF-A0A915LJT7-F1
#
_entry.id   AF-A0A915LJT7-F1
#
_cell.length_a   1.000
_cell.length_b   1.000
_cell.length_c   1.000
_cell.angle_alpha   90.00
_cell.angle_beta   90.00
_cell.angle_gamma   90.00
#
_symmetry.space_group_name_H-M   'P 1'
#
loop_
_entity.id
_entity.type
_entity.pdbx_description
1 polymer ?
#
loop_
_entity_poly.entity_id
_entity_poly.type
_entity_poly.pdbx_seq_one_letter_code
_entity_poly.pdbx_strand_id
1 'polypeptide(L)'
;MCLQLHGQPQDKHLQLLEAPKPVDKYLDCNYDRYVPNVKNGKWGSGEFQLPVFNLASGATIERCIYSGVDGIHCNGPCKVNDCWNEDIGEDSISLFG
;
A
#
# COMPACT_ATOMS: atom_id res chain seq x y z
N MET A 1 -17.00 -10.28 10.83
CA MET A 1 -16.51 -9.41 11.92
C MET A 1 -15.00 -9.63 11.98
N CYS A 2 -14.20 -8.71 11.46
CA CYS A 2 -12.74 -8.84 11.57
C CYS A 2 -12.38 -8.62 13.04
N LEU A 3 -11.64 -9.54 13.64
CA LEU A 3 -11.05 -9.33 14.96
C LEU A 3 -10.06 -8.16 14.82
N GLN A 4 -10.34 -7.02 15.44
CA GLN A 4 -9.33 -6.00 15.65
C GLN A 4 -8.30 -6.57 16.63
N LEU A 5 -7.13 -6.94 16.11
CA LEU A 5 -6.01 -7.36 16.94
C LEU A 5 -5.55 -6.16 17.77
N HIS A 6 -5.32 -6.38 19.06
CA HIS A 6 -4.83 -5.34 19.97
C HIS A 6 -3.51 -4.76 19.42
N GLY A 7 -3.50 -3.47 19.10
CA GLY A 7 -2.31 -2.75 18.59
C GLY A 7 -2.38 -2.32 17.13
N GLN A 8 -3.37 -2.76 16.36
CA GLN A 8 -3.58 -2.25 14.99
C GLN A 8 -4.18 -0.82 15.04
N PRO A 9 -3.67 0.13 14.26
CA PRO A 9 -4.24 1.46 14.19
C PRO A 9 -5.71 1.40 13.72
N GLN A 10 -6.58 2.19 14.34
CA GLN A 10 -7.95 2.37 13.85
C GLN A 10 -7.92 3.25 12.60
N ASP A 11 -8.62 2.79 11.57
CA ASP A 11 -8.74 3.51 10.31
C ASP A 11 -9.50 4.82 10.51
N LYS A 12 -8.94 5.91 9.96
CA LYS A 12 -9.60 7.21 9.96
C LYS A 12 -10.48 7.34 8.72
N HIS A 13 -9.90 7.28 7.52
CA HIS A 13 -10.63 7.39 6.25
C HIS A 13 -10.22 6.33 5.22
N LEU A 14 -11.20 5.89 4.41
CA LEU A 14 -10.97 5.00 3.26
C LEU A 14 -10.66 5.82 2.00
N GLN A 15 -9.54 5.48 1.35
CA GLN A 15 -9.08 5.96 0.07
C GLN A 15 -9.22 4.83 -0.97
N LEU A 16 -10.24 4.90 -1.81
CA LEU A 16 -10.40 3.99 -2.94
C LEU A 16 -9.50 4.47 -4.09
N LEU A 17 -8.57 3.63 -4.54
CA LEU A 17 -7.61 3.98 -5.59
C LEU A 17 -8.07 3.49 -6.97
N GLU A 18 -7.98 4.36 -7.96
CA GLU A 18 -8.24 4.00 -9.37
C GLU A 18 -6.97 3.62 -10.15
N ALA A 19 -5.80 3.93 -9.59
CA ALA A 19 -4.47 3.63 -10.11
C ALA A 19 -3.44 3.64 -8.94
N PRO A 20 -2.21 3.12 -9.14
CA PRO A 20 -1.16 3.18 -8.14
C PRO A 20 -0.92 4.59 -7.61
N LYS A 21 -0.70 4.72 -6.30
CA LYS A 21 -0.40 6.00 -5.67
C LYS A 21 1.11 6.27 -5.72
N PRO A 22 1.58 7.26 -6.50
CA PRO A 22 3.00 7.61 -6.51
C PRO A 22 3.41 8.28 -5.19
N VAL A 23 4.62 7.98 -4.73
CA VAL A 23 5.26 8.62 -3.58
C VAL A 23 6.68 9.04 -3.96
N ASP A 24 6.82 10.31 -4.34
CA ASP A 24 8.10 10.82 -4.87
C ASP A 24 9.16 11.06 -3.79
N LYS A 25 8.73 11.37 -2.55
CA LYS A 25 9.66 11.73 -1.46
C LYS A 25 9.17 11.32 -0.08
N TYR A 26 7.98 11.72 0.31
CA TYR A 26 7.44 11.46 1.65
C TYR A 26 5.92 11.41 1.62
N LEU A 27 5.34 10.41 2.27
CA LEU A 27 3.91 10.30 2.52
C LEU A 27 3.66 9.80 3.95
N ASP A 28 3.02 10.65 4.76
CA ASP A 28 2.33 10.21 5.98
C ASP A 28 0.86 10.00 5.65
N CYS A 29 0.37 8.78 5.82
CA CYS A 29 -1.01 8.43 5.57
C CYS A 29 -1.94 8.76 6.76
N ASN A 30 -1.41 9.09 7.95
CA ASN A 30 -2.20 9.36 9.15
C ASN A 30 -3.19 8.22 9.51
N TYR A 31 -2.81 6.98 9.20
CA TYR A 31 -3.61 5.76 9.26
C TYR A 31 -4.87 5.75 8.39
N ASP A 32 -4.86 6.51 7.29
CA ASP A 32 -5.81 6.29 6.21
C ASP A 32 -5.59 4.92 5.56
N ARG A 33 -6.69 4.35 5.06
CA ARG A 33 -6.80 3.03 4.45
C ARG A 33 -6.81 3.15 2.93
N TYR A 34 -5.87 2.51 2.25
CA TYR A 34 -5.73 2.55 0.78
C TYR A 34 -6.14 1.22 0.17
N VAL A 35 -7.22 1.21 -0.59
CA VAL A 35 -7.78 0.01 -1.22
C VAL A 35 -7.85 0.20 -2.73
N PRO A 36 -7.22 -0.67 -3.54
CA PRO A 36 -7.37 -0.68 -4.98
C PRO A 36 -8.80 -0.98 -5.43
N ASN A 37 -9.32 -0.22 -6.40
CA ASN A 37 -10.55 -0.56 -7.10
C ASN A 37 -10.30 -1.66 -8.13
N VAL A 38 -10.14 -2.90 -7.67
CA VAL A 38 -9.88 -4.07 -8.55
C VAL A 38 -10.99 -4.31 -9.59
N LYS A 39 -12.21 -3.79 -9.34
CA LYS A 39 -13.34 -3.90 -10.28
C LYS A 39 -13.15 -3.09 -11.56
N ASN A 40 -12.21 -2.14 -11.58
CA ASN A 40 -11.93 -1.34 -12.77
C ASN A 40 -11.08 -2.10 -13.82
N GLY A 41 -10.58 -3.30 -13.50
CA GLY A 41 -9.85 -4.17 -14.41
C GLY A 41 -8.42 -3.74 -14.75
N LYS A 42 -7.87 -2.70 -14.11
CA LYS A 42 -6.54 -2.14 -14.44
C LYS A 42 -5.40 -2.71 -13.60
N TRP A 43 -5.71 -3.36 -12.48
CA TRP A 43 -4.73 -3.75 -11.46
C TRP A 43 -4.01 -5.07 -11.74
N GLY A 44 -4.43 -5.82 -12.76
CA GLY A 44 -3.88 -7.15 -13.07
C GLY A 44 -4.49 -8.28 -12.23
N SER A 45 -3.98 -9.49 -12.40
CA SER A 45 -4.38 -10.69 -11.65
C SER A 45 -3.28 -11.75 -11.69
N GLY A 46 -3.06 -12.46 -10.58
CA GLY A 46 -1.97 -13.44 -10.47
C GLY A 46 -0.63 -12.71 -10.31
N GLU A 47 0.35 -13.05 -11.13
CA GLU A 47 1.67 -12.40 -11.14
C GLU A 47 1.61 -11.00 -11.79
N PHE A 48 2.55 -10.12 -11.43
CA PHE A 48 2.74 -8.79 -12.04
C PHE A 48 1.54 -7.85 -11.89
N GLN A 49 0.88 -7.89 -10.73
CA GLN A 49 -0.17 -6.92 -10.41
C GLN A 49 0.43 -5.52 -10.22
N LEU A 50 -0.39 -4.46 -10.34
CA LEU A 50 0.07 -3.10 -10.06
C LEU A 50 0.17 -2.87 -8.55
N PRO A 51 1.12 -2.06 -8.05
CA PRO A 51 1.25 -1.78 -6.63
C PRO A 51 0.20 -0.80 -6.12
N VAL A 52 -0.17 -0.90 -4.84
CA VAL A 52 -0.93 0.13 -4.13
C VAL A 52 -0.13 1.44 -4.10
N PHE A 53 1.15 1.36 -3.71
CA PHE A 53 2.05 2.51 -3.64
C PHE A 53 3.31 2.27 -4.48
N ASN A 54 3.65 3.27 -5.30
CA ASN A 54 4.87 3.24 -6.10
C ASN A 54 5.86 4.29 -5.59
N LEU A 55 6.87 3.86 -4.85
CA LEU A 55 7.85 4.73 -4.19
C LEU A 55 9.05 4.97 -5.10
N ALA A 56 9.41 6.24 -5.26
CA ALA A 56 10.67 6.61 -5.87
C ALA A 56 11.86 6.27 -4.94
N SER A 57 13.07 6.21 -5.51
CA SER A 57 14.29 6.05 -4.74
C SER A 57 14.48 7.18 -3.71
N GLY A 58 14.76 6.79 -2.47
CA GLY A 58 14.87 7.66 -1.30
C GLY A 58 13.53 8.00 -0.63
N ALA A 59 12.39 7.56 -1.17
CA ALA A 59 11.09 7.91 -0.63
C ALA A 59 10.81 7.24 0.73
N THR A 60 10.02 7.93 1.55
CA THR A 60 9.54 7.43 2.84
C THR A 60 8.02 7.41 2.85
N ILE A 61 7.45 6.31 3.33
CA ILE A 61 6.02 6.17 3.58
C ILE A 61 5.82 5.76 5.04
N GLU A 62 4.81 6.33 5.69
CA GLU A 62 4.53 6.00 7.08
C GLU A 62 3.05 6.07 7.49
N ARG A 63 2.71 5.30 8.53
CA ARG A 63 1.37 5.25 9.13
C ARG A 63 0.28 4.94 8.10
N CYS A 64 0.53 4.02 7.18
CA CYS A 64 -0.43 3.67 6.13
C CYS A 64 -1.09 2.33 6.39
N ILE A 65 -2.40 2.24 6.22
CA ILE A 65 -3.12 0.98 6.17
C ILE A 65 -3.44 0.69 4.71
N TYR A 66 -3.17 -0.53 4.23
CA TYR A 66 -3.42 -0.88 2.83
C TYR A 66 -3.78 -2.36 2.67
N SER A 67 -4.22 -2.73 1.48
CA SER A 67 -4.54 -4.13 1.15
C SER A 67 -4.49 -4.41 -0.35
N GLY A 68 -4.35 -5.69 -0.67
CA GLY A 68 -4.48 -6.27 -1.99
C GLY A 68 -3.34 -5.95 -2.95
N VAL A 69 -3.51 -6.46 -4.16
CA VAL A 69 -2.59 -6.31 -5.32
C VAL A 69 -1.12 -6.57 -4.96
N ASP A 70 -0.18 -5.91 -5.61
CA ASP A 70 1.27 -6.04 -5.40
C ASP A 70 1.79 -4.96 -4.42
N GLY A 71 1.05 -4.71 -3.35
CA GLY A 71 1.48 -3.96 -2.17
C GLY A 71 2.26 -2.65 -2.43
N ILE A 72 3.47 -2.55 -1.87
CA ILE A 72 4.37 -1.40 -2.00
C ILE A 72 5.53 -1.74 -2.93
N HIS A 73 5.74 -0.96 -3.98
CA HIS A 73 6.94 -1.04 -4.81
C HIS A 73 7.96 0.00 -4.39
N CYS A 74 9.18 -0.43 -4.08
CA CYS A 74 10.32 0.45 -3.82
C CYS A 74 11.30 0.42 -5.00
N ASN A 75 11.32 1.48 -5.82
CA ASN A 75 12.22 1.62 -6.99
C ASN A 75 13.59 2.20 -6.61
N GLY A 76 14.12 1.77 -5.47
CA GLY A 76 15.23 2.43 -4.78
C GLY A 76 15.28 2.07 -3.30
N PRO A 77 16.32 2.53 -2.57
CA PRO A 77 16.26 2.58 -1.12
C PRO A 77 15.02 3.34 -0.67
N CYS A 78 14.15 2.71 0.10
CA CYS A 78 12.93 3.33 0.62
C CYS A 78 12.83 3.12 2.14
N LYS A 79 11.97 3.90 2.79
CA LYS A 79 11.61 3.70 4.19
C LYS A 79 10.11 3.44 4.30
N VAL A 80 9.74 2.35 4.92
CA VAL A 80 8.35 1.98 5.22
C VAL A 80 8.24 1.89 6.73
N ASN A 81 7.57 2.85 7.36
CA ASN A 81 7.50 2.95 8.82
C ASN A 81 6.06 2.84 9.29
N ASP A 82 5.77 1.87 10.16
CA ASP A 82 4.45 1.76 10.79
C ASP A 82 3.29 1.66 9.77
N CYS A 83 3.52 0.87 8.73
CA CYS A 83 2.52 0.56 7.72
C CYS A 83 1.96 -0.85 7.93
N TRP A 84 0.68 -1.04 7.63
CA TRP A 84 -0.04 -2.27 7.89
C TRP A 84 -0.77 -2.76 6.64
N ASN A 85 -0.41 -3.94 6.15
CA ASN A 85 -1.13 -4.63 5.08
C ASN A 85 -2.17 -5.58 5.70
N GLU A 86 -3.45 -5.30 5.51
CA GLU A 86 -4.53 -6.07 6.15
C GLU A 86 -4.96 -7.32 5.39
N ASP A 87 -4.67 -7.39 4.10
CA ASP A 87 -5.05 -8.49 3.24
C ASP A 87 -4.05 -8.55 2.09
N ILE A 88 -3.00 -9.34 2.28
CA ILE A 88 -1.89 -9.44 1.33
C ILE A 88 -2.45 -10.00 0.02
N GLY A 89 -2.23 -9.28 -1.08
CA GLY A 89 -2.61 -9.72 -2.42
C GLY A 89 -1.60 -10.71 -2.99
N GLU A 90 -0.82 -10.26 -3.97
CA GLU A 90 0.33 -11.03 -4.46
C GLU A 90 1.51 -10.83 -3.52
N ASP A 91 2.15 -9.66 -3.53
CA ASP A 91 3.17 -9.28 -2.56
C ASP A 91 2.73 -8.13 -1.64
N SER A 92 3.38 -8.05 -0.46
CA SER A 92 3.18 -6.95 0.48
C SER A 92 4.12 -5.78 0.20
N ILE A 93 5.40 -6.08 -0.10
CA ILE A 93 6.43 -5.11 -0.47
C ILE A 93 7.39 -5.79 -1.45
N SER A 94 7.67 -5.11 -2.57
CA SER A 94 8.57 -5.56 -3.63
C SER A 94 9.73 -4.55 -3.78
N LEU A 95 10.97 -5.04 -3.75
CA LEU A 95 12.20 -4.23 -3.75
C LEU A 95 12.88 -4.30 -5.12
N PHE A 96 12.92 -3.18 -5.84
CA PHE A 96 13.48 -3.09 -7.20
C PHE A 96 14.84 -2.38 -7.30
N GLY A 97 15.36 -1.86 -6.17
CA GLY A 97 16.79 -1.50 -6.04
C GLY A 97 17.09 -0.02 -5.88
#